data_AF-A0A957AR39-F1
#
_entry.id   AF-A0A957AR39-F1
#
_cell.length_a   1.000
_cell.length_b   1.000
_cell.length_c   1.000
_cell.angle_alpha   90.00
_cell.angle_beta   90.00
_cell.angle_gamma   90.00
#
_symmetry.space_group_name_H-M   'P 1'
#
loop_
_entity.id
_entity.type
_entity.pdbx_description
1 polymer ?
#
loop_
_entity_poly.entity_id
_entity_poly.type
_entity_poly.pdbx_seq_one_letter_code
_entity_poly.pdbx_strand_id
1 'polypeptide(L)'
;LNTGQVCTSTERVYVPRDHYGQFAEELVGFVSGLRLGNGLDEGVDIGPMLRDPFRQKVERHIADATAHGARMLIGGGRPARFERGYFLEPAVLVNVDHSMAIMHEETFGPAIPLMPYRDFDEAIALCNDSQYGLGACLLSHDARLVKRFFEDVKAGTIWINDPLTDNYAGPFGGMKMTGG
;
A
#
# COMPACT_ATOMS: atom_id res chain seq x y z
N LEU A 1 0.50 8.96 4.46
CA LEU A 1 -0.45 9.26 5.55
C LEU A 1 -0.17 8.37 6.76
N ASN A 2 -0.15 8.91 7.99
CA ASN A 2 -0.01 8.17 9.26
C ASN A 2 1.00 7.01 9.29
N THR A 3 2.09 7.11 8.53
CA THR A 3 3.09 6.04 8.40
C THR A 3 2.47 4.70 7.97
N GLY A 4 1.43 4.73 7.13
CA GLY A 4 0.70 3.54 6.65
C GLY A 4 -0.28 2.91 7.65
N GLN A 5 -0.36 3.42 8.88
CA GLN A 5 -1.19 2.88 9.97
C GLN A 5 -2.64 3.34 9.85
N VAL A 6 -3.30 2.99 8.74
CA VAL A 6 -4.70 3.31 8.44
C VAL A 6 -5.34 2.06 7.84
N CYS A 7 -6.51 1.65 8.32
CA CYS A 7 -7.17 0.43 7.84
C CYS A 7 -7.47 0.46 6.33
N THR A 8 -7.72 1.64 5.77
CA THR A 8 -7.99 1.86 4.34
C THR A 8 -6.73 2.14 3.52
N SER A 9 -5.53 2.10 4.11
CA SER A 9 -4.26 2.24 3.38
C SER A 9 -4.20 1.29 2.20
N THR A 10 -3.71 1.78 1.06
CA THR A 10 -3.41 0.90 -0.08
C THR A 10 -2.11 0.16 0.19
N GLU A 11 -2.22 -1.11 0.57
CA GLU A 11 -1.06 -1.96 0.86
C GLU A 11 -0.63 -2.85 -0.30
N ARG A 12 -1.38 -2.84 -1.41
CA ARG A 12 -1.05 -3.57 -2.64
C ARG A 12 -1.32 -2.69 -3.84
N VAL A 13 -0.30 -2.46 -4.67
CA VAL A 13 -0.41 -1.59 -5.84
C VAL A 13 -0.16 -2.40 -7.09
N TYR A 14 -1.18 -2.43 -7.95
CA TYR A 14 -1.12 -3.10 -9.25
C TYR A 14 -1.05 -2.06 -10.38
N VAL A 15 -0.09 -2.21 -11.28
CA VAL A 15 0.18 -1.24 -12.35
C VAL A 15 0.20 -1.95 -13.71
N PRO A 16 -0.34 -1.37 -14.79
CA PRO A 16 -0.20 -1.94 -16.13
C PRO A 16 1.28 -2.18 -16.45
N ARG A 17 1.61 -3.33 -17.03
CA ARG A 17 2.99 -3.72 -17.35
C ARG A 17 3.76 -2.64 -18.13
N ASP A 18 3.10 -2.00 -19.08
CA ASP A 18 3.71 -0.99 -19.95
C ASP A 18 4.08 0.31 -19.21
N HIS A 19 3.47 0.56 -18.04
CA HIS A 19 3.73 1.74 -17.21
C HIS A 19 4.48 1.42 -15.91
N TYR A 20 4.73 0.13 -15.63
CA TYR A 20 5.29 -0.33 -14.35
C TYR A 20 6.64 0.30 -14.02
N GLY A 21 7.55 0.35 -14.99
CA GLY A 21 8.90 0.90 -14.79
C GLY A 21 8.90 2.40 -14.47
N GLN A 22 8.19 3.19 -15.29
CA GLN A 22 8.08 4.64 -15.09
C GLN A 22 7.38 4.96 -13.76
N PHE A 23 6.28 4.27 -13.45
CA PHE A 23 5.56 4.47 -12.19
C PHE A 23 6.46 4.18 -10.98
N ALA A 24 7.23 3.09 -11.01
CA ALA A 24 8.13 2.74 -9.91
C ALA A 24 9.22 3.80 -9.70
N GLU A 25 9.77 4.36 -10.78
CA GLU A 25 10.77 5.43 -10.72
C GLU A 25 10.20 6.73 -10.13
N GLU A 26 9.06 7.19 -10.64
CA GLU A 26 8.38 8.39 -10.14
C GLU A 26 7.97 8.25 -8.67
N LEU A 27 7.48 7.06 -8.29
CA LEU A 27 7.14 6.75 -6.90
C LEU A 27 8.38 6.80 -5.99
N VAL A 28 9.51 6.23 -6.42
CA VAL A 28 10.77 6.31 -5.65
C VAL A 28 11.20 7.77 -5.50
N GLY A 29 11.11 8.57 -6.57
CA GLY A 29 11.39 10.01 -6.53
C GLY A 29 10.54 10.72 -5.48
N PHE A 30 9.22 10.51 -5.49
CA PHE A 30 8.32 11.07 -4.50
C PHE A 30 8.64 10.61 -3.07
N VAL A 31 8.82 9.30 -2.87
CA VAL A 31 9.10 8.72 -1.55
C VAL A 31 10.43 9.22 -0.98
N SER A 32 11.45 9.41 -1.82
CA SER A 32 12.75 9.95 -1.41
C SER A 32 12.68 11.38 -0.89
N GLY A 33 11.66 12.15 -1.31
CA GLY A 33 11.43 13.52 -0.86
C GLY A 33 10.73 13.63 0.49
N LEU A 34 10.21 12.52 1.05
CA LEU A 34 9.44 12.55 2.30
C LEU A 34 10.32 12.80 3.52
N ARG A 35 9.93 13.78 4.33
CA ARG A 35 10.62 14.18 5.57
C ARG A 35 10.08 13.38 6.75
N LEU A 36 10.85 12.37 7.14
CA LEU A 36 10.59 11.59 8.36
C LEU A 36 11.10 12.37 9.60
N GLY A 37 10.25 12.54 10.62
CA GLY A 37 10.58 13.32 11.83
C GLY A 37 9.50 13.31 12.92
N ASN A 38 9.61 14.18 13.92
CA ASN A 38 8.59 14.33 14.96
C ASN A 38 7.34 15.00 14.37
N GLY A 39 6.16 14.42 14.61
CA GLY A 39 4.90 14.93 14.04
C GLY A 39 4.47 16.32 14.53
N LEU A 40 5.16 16.88 15.53
CA LEU A 40 4.95 18.26 15.98
C LEU A 40 5.82 19.28 15.24
N ASP A 41 6.84 18.83 14.50
CA ASP A 41 7.77 19.72 13.81
C ASP A 41 7.19 20.14 12.45
N GLU A 42 7.37 21.41 12.10
CA GLU A 42 6.93 21.92 10.80
C GLU A 42 7.65 21.21 9.65
N GLY A 43 6.87 20.82 8.65
CA GLY A 43 7.41 20.15 7.48
C GLY A 43 7.84 18.70 7.74
N VAL A 44 7.31 18.02 8.75
CA VAL A 44 7.41 16.56 8.82
C VAL A 44 6.25 15.94 8.04
N ASP A 45 6.57 15.05 7.10
CA ASP A 45 5.60 14.36 6.27
C ASP A 45 5.21 13.00 6.86
N ILE A 46 6.14 12.33 7.55
CA ILE A 46 5.94 11.00 8.14
C ILE A 46 6.50 10.96 9.57
N GLY A 47 5.72 10.39 10.50
CA GLY A 47 6.11 10.19 11.90
C GLY A 47 6.56 8.75 12.21
N PRO A 48 6.82 8.42 13.48
CA PRO A 48 7.19 7.06 13.87
C PRO A 48 6.00 6.08 13.80
N MET A 49 6.31 4.79 13.81
CA MET A 49 5.32 3.75 14.11
C MET A 49 4.84 3.85 15.56
N LEU A 50 3.67 3.29 15.85
CA LEU A 50 3.05 3.35 17.18
C LEU A 50 3.91 2.71 18.28
N ARG A 51 4.44 1.51 18.04
CA ARG A 51 5.30 0.77 18.98
C ARG A 51 6.16 -0.27 18.25
N ASP A 52 7.17 -0.77 18.95
CA ASP A 52 8.15 -1.73 18.39
C ASP A 52 7.51 -2.96 17.71
N PRO A 53 6.50 -3.63 18.27
CA PRO A 53 5.89 -4.79 17.61
C PRO A 53 5.30 -4.49 16.22
N PHE A 54 4.75 -3.29 16.00
CA PHE A 54 4.23 -2.91 14.68
C PHE A 54 5.38 -2.65 13.70
N ARG A 55 6.46 -1.98 14.14
CA ARG A 55 7.67 -1.82 13.32
C ARG A 55 8.27 -3.18 12.94
N GLN A 56 8.42 -4.10 13.91
CA GLN A 56 8.92 -5.46 13.67
C GLN A 56 8.04 -6.26 12.72
N LYS A 57 6.72 -6.03 12.68
CA LYS A 57 5.83 -6.65 11.70
C LYS A 57 6.20 -6.23 10.27
N VAL A 58 6.35 -4.92 10.04
CA VAL A 58 6.75 -4.39 8.72
C VAL A 58 8.12 -4.93 8.31
N GLU A 59 9.09 -4.93 9.23
CA GLU A 59 10.43 -5.48 8.98
C GLU A 59 10.39 -6.96 8.61
N ARG A 60 9.53 -7.76 9.25
CA ARG A 60 9.34 -9.17 8.90
C ARG A 60 8.73 -9.35 7.51
N HIS A 61 7.73 -8.56 7.13
CA HIS A 61 7.12 -8.64 5.80
C HIS A 61 8.12 -8.25 4.70
N ILE A 62 8.93 -7.22 4.95
CA ILE A 62 10.02 -6.82 4.05
C ILE A 62 11.06 -7.94 3.93
N ALA A 63 11.50 -8.49 5.05
CA ALA A 63 12.49 -9.56 5.07
C ALA A 63 11.98 -10.80 4.32
N ASP A 64 10.74 -11.21 4.57
CA ASP A 64 10.07 -12.30 3.86
C ASP A 64 10.03 -12.05 2.35
N ALA A 65 9.55 -10.87 1.92
CA ALA A 65 9.47 -10.53 0.50
C ALA A 65 10.86 -10.58 -0.17
N THR A 66 11.88 -10.01 0.46
CA THR A 66 13.25 -10.01 -0.09
C THR A 66 13.87 -11.42 -0.13
N ALA A 67 13.58 -12.28 0.84
CA ALA A 67 14.00 -13.67 0.83
C ALA A 67 13.36 -14.47 -0.31
N HIS A 68 12.16 -14.08 -0.75
CA HIS A 68 11.44 -14.68 -1.86
C HIS A 68 11.65 -13.97 -3.21
N GLY A 69 12.62 -13.04 -3.30
CA GLY A 69 13.05 -12.45 -4.57
C GLY A 69 12.49 -11.06 -4.87
N ALA A 70 11.72 -10.46 -3.95
CA ALA A 70 11.38 -9.04 -4.07
C ALA A 70 12.64 -8.19 -3.98
N ARG A 71 12.62 -7.06 -4.68
CA ARG A 71 13.72 -6.08 -4.65
C ARG A 71 13.24 -4.79 -3.98
N MET A 72 13.98 -4.37 -2.96
CA MET A 72 13.81 -3.06 -2.35
C MET A 72 14.37 -1.97 -3.28
N LEU A 73 13.55 -0.98 -3.63
CA LEU A 73 14.00 0.20 -4.40
C LEU A 73 14.52 1.32 -3.50
N ILE A 74 13.90 1.51 -2.34
CA ILE A 74 14.24 2.55 -1.36
C ILE A 74 13.71 2.16 0.03
N GLY A 75 14.41 2.61 1.09
CA GLY A 75 13.94 2.57 2.48
C GLY A 75 13.81 1.17 3.08
N GLY A 76 12.83 1.00 3.96
CA GLY A 76 12.62 -0.25 4.72
C GLY A 76 13.55 -0.46 5.90
N GLY A 77 14.50 0.45 6.12
CA GLY A 77 15.44 0.42 7.22
C GLY A 77 15.00 1.24 8.43
N ARG A 78 15.69 1.01 9.57
CA ARG A 78 15.61 1.92 10.72
C ARG A 78 16.54 3.10 10.46
N PRO A 79 16.04 4.35 10.45
CA PRO A 79 16.87 5.53 10.19
C PRO A 79 17.85 5.78 11.33
N ALA A 80 19.16 5.76 11.02
CA ALA A 80 20.23 5.92 12.02
C ALA A 80 20.23 7.27 12.75
N ARG A 81 19.62 8.31 12.15
CA ARG A 81 19.56 9.66 12.72
C ARG A 81 18.65 9.80 13.94
N PHE A 82 17.83 8.80 14.25
CA PHE A 82 16.91 8.82 15.39
C PHE A 82 17.35 7.81 16.45
N GLU A 83 17.85 8.29 17.58
CA GLU A 83 18.23 7.44 18.72
C GLU A 83 17.03 6.86 19.47
N ARG A 84 15.86 7.50 19.37
CA ARG A 84 14.63 7.15 20.06
C ARG A 84 13.44 7.18 19.12
N GLY A 85 12.37 6.49 19.50
CA GLY A 85 11.15 6.35 18.71
C GLY A 85 11.19 5.15 17.77
N TYR A 86 10.00 4.76 17.30
CA TYR A 86 9.85 3.59 16.43
C TYR A 86 9.82 4.00 14.96
N PHE A 87 10.79 4.80 14.55
CA PHE A 87 10.91 5.24 13.16
C PHE A 87 11.26 4.06 12.23
N LEU A 88 10.70 4.12 11.02
CA LEU A 88 10.96 3.20 9.93
C LEU A 88 10.91 4.01 8.62
N GLU A 89 11.87 3.80 7.75
CA GLU A 89 11.91 4.44 6.43
C GLU A 89 10.81 3.88 5.53
N PRO A 90 10.07 4.73 4.79
CA PRO A 90 9.09 4.25 3.83
C PRO A 90 9.75 3.38 2.75
N ALA A 91 9.16 2.22 2.48
CA ALA A 91 9.71 1.21 1.59
C ALA A 91 8.93 1.13 0.28
N VAL A 92 9.64 1.00 -0.84
CA VAL A 92 9.03 0.61 -2.13
C VAL A 92 9.66 -0.69 -2.58
N LEU A 93 8.84 -1.73 -2.78
CA LEU A 93 9.28 -3.05 -3.22
C LEU A 93 8.73 -3.36 -4.60
N VAL A 94 9.56 -3.96 -5.45
CA VAL A 94 9.18 -4.49 -6.77
C VAL A 94 9.45 -5.99 -6.83
N ASN A 95 8.99 -6.64 -7.88
CA ASN A 95 9.06 -8.10 -8.04
C ASN A 95 8.39 -8.85 -6.88
N VAL A 96 7.33 -8.27 -6.32
CA VAL A 96 6.48 -8.93 -5.32
C VAL A 96 5.41 -9.76 -6.01
N ASP A 97 4.99 -10.85 -5.37
CA ASP A 97 3.84 -11.65 -5.78
C ASP A 97 3.07 -12.16 -4.56
N HIS A 98 1.93 -12.78 -4.80
CA HIS A 98 1.00 -13.21 -3.76
C HIS A 98 1.51 -14.35 -2.86
N SER A 99 2.68 -14.95 -3.16
CA SER A 99 3.33 -15.90 -2.24
C SER A 99 4.01 -15.22 -1.04
N MET A 100 4.27 -13.91 -1.13
CA MET A 100 4.98 -13.14 -0.11
C MET A 100 4.01 -12.55 0.91
N ALA A 101 4.38 -12.55 2.20
CA ALA A 101 3.54 -12.08 3.31
C ALA A 101 2.99 -10.66 3.07
N ILE A 102 3.82 -9.77 2.51
CA ILE A 102 3.44 -8.38 2.20
C ILE A 102 2.26 -8.25 1.21
N MET A 103 1.93 -9.31 0.46
CA MET A 103 0.85 -9.31 -0.54
C MET A 103 -0.44 -9.99 -0.06
N HIS A 104 -0.46 -10.66 1.10
CA HIS A 104 -1.65 -11.36 1.61
C HIS A 104 -1.93 -11.16 3.11
N GLU A 105 -0.97 -10.67 3.89
CA GLU A 105 -1.14 -10.21 5.26
C GLU A 105 -1.19 -8.67 5.32
N GLU A 106 -1.99 -8.12 6.23
CA GLU A 106 -2.00 -6.67 6.49
C GLU A 106 -0.66 -6.24 7.09
N THR A 107 0.07 -5.34 6.44
CA THR A 107 1.38 -4.84 6.88
C THR A 107 1.23 -3.73 7.93
N PHE A 108 0.23 -2.86 7.76
CA PHE A 108 -0.10 -1.73 8.63
C PHE A 108 1.08 -0.78 8.88
N GLY A 109 1.81 -0.46 7.81
CA GLY A 109 3.04 0.31 7.88
C GLY A 109 3.45 0.92 6.54
N PRO A 110 4.57 1.66 6.48
CA PRO A 110 4.93 2.47 5.34
C PRO A 110 5.67 1.63 4.28
N ALA A 111 5.03 0.59 3.75
CA ALA A 111 5.60 -0.27 2.71
C ALA A 111 4.66 -0.37 1.51
N ILE A 112 5.20 -0.16 0.31
CA ILE A 112 4.45 -0.12 -0.94
C ILE A 112 4.98 -1.22 -1.87
N PRO A 113 4.36 -2.40 -1.89
CA PRO A 113 4.68 -3.44 -2.85
C PRO A 113 4.00 -3.15 -4.21
N LEU A 114 4.78 -3.21 -5.29
CA LEU A 114 4.34 -3.00 -6.66
C LEU A 114 4.35 -4.30 -7.46
N MET A 115 3.21 -4.68 -8.03
CA MET A 115 3.09 -5.84 -8.91
C MET A 115 2.50 -5.44 -10.28
N PRO A 116 3.12 -5.83 -11.40
CA PRO A 116 2.56 -5.51 -12.72
C PRO A 116 1.39 -6.45 -13.07
N TYR A 117 0.45 -5.97 -13.89
CA TYR A 117 -0.56 -6.80 -14.54
C TYR A 117 -0.54 -6.63 -16.07
N ARG A 118 -1.04 -7.63 -16.79
CA ARG A 118 -1.07 -7.72 -18.27
C ARG A 118 -2.34 -7.12 -18.85
N ASP A 119 -3.48 -7.38 -18.22
CA ASP A 119 -4.78 -6.88 -18.63
C ASP A 119 -5.67 -6.62 -17.41
N PHE A 120 -6.82 -5.99 -17.65
CA PHE A 120 -7.70 -5.57 -16.57
C PHE A 120 -8.39 -6.75 -15.86
N ASP A 121 -8.53 -7.90 -16.55
CA ASP A 121 -9.11 -9.10 -15.95
C ASP A 121 -8.15 -9.66 -14.89
N GLU A 122 -6.86 -9.71 -15.21
CA GLU A 122 -5.80 -10.02 -14.25
C GLU A 122 -5.76 -9.01 -13.10
N ALA A 123 -5.90 -7.71 -13.37
CA ALA A 123 -5.93 -6.69 -12.31
C ALA A 123 -7.09 -6.91 -11.31
N ILE A 124 -8.30 -7.22 -11.81
CA ILE A 124 -9.46 -7.54 -10.97
C ILE A 124 -9.21 -8.83 -10.17
N ALA A 125 -8.66 -9.86 -10.80
CA ALA A 125 -8.35 -11.12 -10.14
C ALA A 125 -7.35 -10.92 -9.00
N LEU A 126 -6.25 -10.18 -9.24
CA LEU A 126 -5.25 -9.84 -8.24
C LEU A 126 -5.85 -9.01 -7.09
N CYS A 127 -6.68 -8.01 -7.40
CA CYS A 127 -7.35 -7.20 -6.39
C CYS A 127 -8.21 -8.07 -5.46
N ASN A 128 -8.96 -9.00 -6.04
CA ASN A 128 -9.87 -9.90 -5.34
C ASN A 128 -9.19 -11.06 -4.62
N ASP A 129 -7.96 -11.42 -5.01
CA ASP A 129 -7.14 -12.44 -4.34
C ASP A 129 -6.59 -11.89 -3.01
N SER A 130 -7.50 -11.78 -2.05
CA SER A 130 -7.27 -11.36 -0.68
C SER A 130 -8.37 -11.93 0.21
N GLN A 131 -8.00 -12.30 1.42
CA GLN A 131 -8.97 -12.62 2.48
C GLN A 131 -9.73 -11.37 2.99
N TYR A 132 -9.22 -10.17 2.69
CA TYR A 132 -9.79 -8.89 3.10
C TYR A 132 -10.57 -8.21 1.97
N GLY A 133 -11.37 -7.20 2.33
CA GLY A 133 -12.20 -6.46 1.39
C GLY A 133 -12.71 -5.14 1.96
N LEU A 134 -11.87 -4.35 2.64
CA LEU A 134 -12.29 -3.05 3.17
C LEU A 134 -12.56 -2.05 2.04
N GLY A 135 -11.51 -1.71 1.31
CA GLY A 135 -11.63 -0.78 0.19
C GLY A 135 -10.63 -1.03 -0.91
N ALA A 136 -10.96 -0.54 -2.10
CA ALA A 136 -10.12 -0.63 -3.29
C ALA A 136 -10.21 0.67 -4.10
N CYS A 137 -9.11 1.08 -4.72
CA CYS A 137 -9.04 2.28 -5.53
C CYS A 137 -8.65 1.94 -6.97
N LEU A 138 -9.33 2.56 -7.93
CA LEU A 138 -8.93 2.57 -9.34
C LEU A 138 -8.54 3.99 -9.75
N LEU A 139 -7.36 4.12 -10.35
CA LEU A 139 -6.94 5.33 -11.06
C LEU A 139 -7.16 5.12 -12.56
N SER A 140 -8.22 5.70 -13.12
CA SER A 140 -8.57 5.60 -14.54
C SER A 140 -9.62 6.64 -14.94
N HIS A 141 -9.53 7.14 -16.18
CA HIS A 141 -10.57 7.95 -16.82
C HIS A 141 -11.46 7.14 -17.78
N ASP A 142 -11.18 5.84 -17.97
CA ASP A 142 -12.00 4.98 -18.83
C ASP A 142 -13.26 4.51 -18.08
N ALA A 143 -14.42 5.05 -18.47
CA ALA A 143 -15.71 4.73 -17.89
C ALA A 143 -16.06 3.22 -17.95
N ARG A 144 -15.56 2.48 -18.94
CA ARG A 144 -15.77 1.03 -19.05
C ARG A 144 -15.01 0.30 -17.95
N LEU A 145 -13.75 0.67 -17.73
CA LEU A 145 -12.93 0.08 -16.65
C LEU A 145 -13.48 0.45 -15.28
N VAL A 146 -13.92 1.69 -15.09
CA VAL A 146 -14.58 2.14 -13.85
C VAL A 146 -15.81 1.30 -13.53
N LYS A 147 -16.70 1.11 -14.50
CA LYS A 147 -17.90 0.28 -14.32
C LYS A 147 -17.53 -1.16 -13.94
N ARG A 148 -16.59 -1.76 -14.69
CA ARG A 148 -16.14 -3.14 -14.42
C ARG A 148 -15.52 -3.29 -13.03
N PHE A 149 -14.66 -2.36 -12.63
CA PHE A 149 -14.05 -2.37 -11.30
C PHE A 149 -15.10 -2.31 -10.20
N PHE A 150 -16.09 -1.43 -10.34
CA PHE A 150 -17.18 -1.30 -9.38
C PHE A 150 -18.04 -2.57 -9.25
N GLU A 151 -18.27 -3.30 -10.35
CA GLU A 151 -19.09 -4.51 -10.35
C GLU A 151 -18.32 -5.76 -9.87
N ASP A 152 -17.06 -5.87 -10.27
CA ASP A 152 -16.29 -7.11 -10.16
C ASP A 152 -15.40 -7.16 -8.91
N VAL A 153 -14.93 -6.02 -8.38
CA VAL A 153 -14.09 -5.98 -7.18
C VAL A 153 -14.94 -6.18 -5.92
N LYS A 154 -14.43 -7.01 -5.00
CA LYS A 154 -15.08 -7.41 -3.76
C LYS A 154 -14.49 -6.64 -2.58
N ALA A 155 -14.87 -5.37 -2.49
CA ALA A 155 -14.56 -4.49 -1.37
C ALA A 155 -15.80 -3.67 -0.97
N GLY A 156 -15.89 -3.28 0.30
CA GLY A 156 -17.04 -2.52 0.80
C GLY A 156 -17.03 -1.04 0.38
N THR A 157 -15.85 -0.47 0.13
CA THR A 157 -15.71 0.89 -0.41
C THR A 157 -14.85 0.89 -1.68
N ILE A 158 -15.36 1.52 -2.74
CA ILE A 158 -14.65 1.67 -4.01
C ILE A 158 -14.39 3.15 -4.25
N TRP A 159 -13.12 3.51 -4.44
CA TRP A 159 -12.70 4.87 -4.82
C TRP A 159 -12.27 4.90 -6.28
N ILE A 160 -12.63 5.97 -6.99
CA ILE A 160 -12.22 6.21 -8.38
C ILE A 160 -11.51 7.56 -8.42
N ASN A 161 -10.21 7.56 -8.74
CA ASN A 161 -9.36 8.75 -8.80
C ASN A 161 -9.28 9.59 -7.51
N ASP A 162 -9.79 9.08 -6.39
CA ASP A 162 -9.90 9.83 -5.13
C ASP A 162 -9.77 8.89 -3.90
N PRO A 163 -8.58 8.31 -3.67
CA PRO A 163 -8.39 7.33 -2.60
C PRO A 163 -8.56 7.97 -1.22
N LEU A 164 -9.09 7.19 -0.26
CA LEU A 164 -9.21 7.57 1.16
C LEU A 164 -10.20 8.70 1.46
N THR A 165 -10.99 9.16 0.48
CA THR A 165 -12.05 10.12 0.73
C THR A 165 -13.21 9.44 1.47
N ASP A 166 -13.56 9.97 2.63
CA ASP A 166 -14.68 9.51 3.44
C ASP A 166 -15.95 10.30 3.08
N ASN A 167 -17.10 9.63 3.14
CA ASN A 167 -18.41 10.22 2.95
C ASN A 167 -19.30 9.87 4.15
N TYR A 168 -19.49 10.83 5.05
CA TYR A 168 -20.31 10.68 6.26
C TYR A 168 -21.75 10.23 6.01
N ALA A 169 -22.28 10.42 4.79
CA ALA A 169 -23.63 10.00 4.42
C ALA A 169 -23.68 8.59 3.79
N GLY A 170 -22.53 7.99 3.48
CA GLY A 170 -22.41 6.65 2.90
C GLY A 170 -22.16 5.57 3.96
N PRO A 171 -22.51 4.30 3.68
CA PRO A 171 -22.11 3.20 4.54
C PRO A 171 -20.59 2.99 4.47
N PHE A 172 -19.96 2.76 5.62
CA PHE A 172 -18.55 2.40 5.72
C PHE A 172 -18.42 1.02 6.38
N GLY A 173 -17.80 0.07 5.68
CA GLY A 173 -17.66 -1.31 6.11
C GLY A 173 -16.92 -2.13 5.05
N GLY A 174 -16.52 -3.35 5.39
CA GLY A 174 -15.78 -4.23 4.48
C GLY A 174 -16.50 -5.53 4.18
N MET A 175 -16.06 -6.21 3.13
CA MET A 175 -16.46 -7.58 2.80
C MET A 175 -15.45 -8.59 3.38
N LYS A 176 -15.81 -9.88 3.33
CA LYS A 176 -14.93 -11.00 3.76
C LYS A 176 -14.47 -10.82 5.22
N MET A 177 -13.22 -11.18 5.53
CA MET A 177 -12.67 -11.10 6.88
C MET A 177 -12.59 -9.68 7.47
N THR A 178 -12.84 -8.64 6.66
CA THR A 178 -12.89 -7.26 7.15
C THR A 178 -14.19 -6.93 7.88
N GLY A 179 -15.30 -7.64 7.63
CA GLY A 179 -16.58 -7.36 8.30
C GLY A 179 -17.84 -7.87 7.62
N GLY A 180 -17.73 -8.89 6.75
CA GLY A 180 -18.86 -9.53 6.05
C GLY A 180 -19.02 -11.01 6.35
#